data_AF-G2XUE8-F1
#
_entry.id   AF-G2XUE8-F1
#
_cell.length_a   1.000
_cell.length_b   1.000
_cell.length_c   1.000
_cell.angle_alpha   90.00
_cell.angle_beta   90.00
_cell.angle_gamma   90.00
#
_symmetry.space_group_name_H-M   'P 1'
#
loop_
_entity.id
_entity.type
_entity.pdbx_description
1 polymer ?
#
loop_
_entity_poly.entity_id
_entity_poly.type
_entity_poly.pdbx_seq_one_letter_code
_entity_poly.pdbx_strand_id
1 'polypeptide(L)'
;MIPTKDDGLNAAVGRVDEESEEVVQEEGITGFDGKWRYATEFLSQWRSIFDRETYPGSLLFNTGAFILPALYSTLSKLWVANIDSTQVATTDVYTYIGVIVEVLNEGLPRAVWVIIADESNRSLRSRLTITYTLISFQILFGTLLMIIFLSSAEHLAAAFVPEIVRKASLTYVRISSVQALSSAMGTAVANSTRALDHPDVPLLISSVQFAVNILLDLLIISKFHVGSFTPTVNTQALIRMTCDLASAGCGLLYFIYLALKMQRSTPSPPITRESASLSMSPSPLPSPSESESAARSRPKITISALKTLFKPGKWTFLESALRNAIYLWLIHGIVSMGLDYATAWGVFNNIRWGIVMVPVNALQASASTFVGHAWGAWRKGVGVEIRKPRAERGDVLSRS
;
A
#
# COMPACT_ATOMS: atom_id res chain seq x y z
N MET A 1 -1.30 -30.28 -87.71
CA MET A 1 -1.91 -31.60 -87.98
C MET A 1 -1.50 -32.53 -86.85
N ILE A 2 -2.41 -32.93 -85.96
CA ILE A 2 -2.21 -34.10 -85.08
C ILE A 2 -2.72 -35.30 -85.89
N PRO A 3 -2.09 -36.50 -85.82
CA PRO A 3 -2.61 -37.53 -84.91
C PRO A 3 -1.58 -38.57 -84.35
N THR A 4 -1.93 -39.13 -83.18
CA THR A 4 -1.83 -40.53 -82.67
C THR A 4 -0.48 -41.27 -82.73
N LYS A 5 0.17 -41.74 -81.64
CA LYS A 5 -0.18 -42.50 -80.41
C LYS A 5 -0.33 -44.02 -80.66
N ASP A 6 0.69 -44.79 -80.22
CA ASP A 6 0.65 -46.10 -79.55
C ASP A 6 2.08 -46.60 -79.22
N ASP A 7 2.18 -47.64 -78.38
CA ASP A 7 3.34 -48.41 -77.87
C ASP A 7 3.69 -48.14 -76.38
N GLY A 8 3.77 -49.13 -75.48
CA GLY A 8 3.80 -50.58 -75.68
C GLY A 8 3.54 -51.37 -74.38
N LEU A 9 3.26 -52.65 -74.58
CA LEU A 9 2.49 -53.57 -73.75
C LEU A 9 3.37 -54.63 -73.06
N ASN A 10 3.09 -54.89 -71.77
CA ASN A 10 3.03 -56.17 -71.02
C ASN A 10 4.13 -57.26 -71.06
N ALA A 11 4.59 -57.65 -69.86
CA ALA A 11 4.54 -59.03 -69.31
C ALA A 11 4.89 -58.99 -67.79
N ALA A 12 3.98 -59.16 -66.82
CA ALA A 12 3.20 -60.33 -66.39
C ALA A 12 3.93 -61.26 -65.39
N VAL A 13 3.66 -61.11 -64.08
CA VAL A 13 3.59 -62.20 -63.08
C VAL A 13 2.52 -61.84 -62.05
N GLY A 14 1.52 -62.70 -61.91
CA GLY A 14 0.27 -62.42 -61.20
C GLY A 14 0.33 -62.43 -59.66
N ARG A 15 -0.66 -61.77 -59.06
CA ARG A 15 -1.07 -61.93 -57.67
C ARG A 15 -2.56 -61.59 -57.51
N VAL A 16 -3.34 -62.67 -57.40
CA VAL A 16 -4.52 -62.92 -56.56
C VAL A 16 -5.18 -61.69 -55.92
N ASP A 17 -6.28 -61.27 -56.56
CA ASP A 17 -7.63 -60.89 -56.08
C ASP A 17 -7.93 -61.18 -54.59
N GLU A 18 -8.84 -60.53 -53.85
CA GLU A 18 -9.78 -59.41 -53.94
C GLU A 18 -10.35 -59.31 -52.50
N GLU A 19 -10.66 -58.13 -51.96
CA GLU A 19 -11.91 -57.84 -51.22
C GLU A 19 -11.85 -56.47 -50.49
N SER A 20 -12.68 -55.54 -50.98
CA SER A 20 -13.30 -54.38 -50.30
C SER A 20 -12.42 -53.39 -49.53
N GLU A 21 -12.01 -52.31 -50.19
CA GLU A 21 -11.65 -51.04 -49.53
C GLU A 21 -12.91 -50.33 -49.02
N GLU A 22 -13.17 -50.39 -47.71
CA GLU A 22 -13.92 -49.34 -47.03
C GLU A 22 -13.06 -48.08 -46.99
N VAL A 23 -13.59 -47.00 -47.56
CA VAL A 23 -13.02 -45.65 -47.46
C VAL A 23 -13.06 -45.21 -45.99
N VAL A 24 -11.93 -45.37 -45.28
CA VAL A 24 -11.73 -44.71 -43.99
C VAL A 24 -11.47 -43.23 -44.28
N GLN A 25 -12.51 -42.45 -44.05
CA GLN A 25 -12.47 -41.00 -43.98
C GLN A 25 -11.45 -40.58 -42.91
N GLU A 26 -10.30 -40.03 -43.30
CA GLU A 26 -9.37 -39.33 -42.39
C GLU A 26 -10.02 -38.02 -41.90
N GLU A 27 -11.03 -38.14 -41.04
CA GLU A 27 -11.37 -37.07 -40.11
C GLU A 27 -10.47 -37.21 -38.88
N GLY A 28 -9.53 -36.26 -38.67
CA GLY A 28 -9.02 -36.06 -37.31
C GLY A 28 -7.57 -35.63 -37.12
N ILE A 29 -6.98 -34.78 -37.96
CA ILE A 29 -5.72 -34.06 -37.60
C ILE A 29 -5.93 -32.54 -37.47
N THR A 30 -7.17 -32.05 -37.58
CA THR A 30 -7.48 -30.61 -37.40
C THR A 30 -8.04 -30.28 -36.00
N GLY A 31 -8.59 -31.27 -35.29
CA GLY A 31 -9.22 -31.06 -33.98
C GLY A 31 -8.24 -30.94 -32.81
N PHE A 32 -7.08 -31.61 -32.88
CA PHE A 32 -6.11 -31.63 -31.78
C PHE A 32 -5.35 -30.29 -31.70
N ASP A 33 -4.88 -29.78 -32.84
CA ASP A 33 -4.11 -28.53 -32.91
C ASP A 33 -4.97 -27.29 -32.59
N GLY A 34 -6.25 -27.30 -32.99
CA GLY A 34 -7.23 -26.27 -32.62
C GLY A 34 -7.55 -26.24 -31.12
N LYS A 35 -7.56 -27.40 -30.45
CA LYS A 35 -7.82 -27.50 -29.00
C LYS A 35 -6.65 -26.94 -28.18
N TRP A 36 -5.42 -27.19 -28.62
CA TRP A 36 -4.22 -26.62 -27.99
C TRP A 36 -4.09 -25.13 -28.26
N ARG A 37 -4.40 -24.66 -29.47
CA ARG A 37 -4.45 -23.21 -29.77
C ARG A 37 -5.48 -22.48 -28.92
N TYR A 38 -6.70 -23.03 -28.82
CA TYR A 38 -7.76 -22.48 -27.96
C TYR A 38 -7.35 -22.50 -26.48
N ALA A 39 -6.73 -23.58 -25.99
CA ALA A 39 -6.21 -23.65 -24.64
C ALA A 39 -5.09 -22.62 -24.39
N THR A 40 -4.17 -22.42 -25.33
CA THR A 40 -3.10 -21.42 -25.21
C THR A 40 -3.60 -19.98 -25.30
N GLU A 41 -4.56 -19.69 -26.18
CA GLU A 41 -5.21 -18.38 -26.28
C GLU A 41 -6.02 -18.09 -25.02
N PHE A 42 -6.79 -19.06 -24.52
CA PHE A 42 -7.51 -19.00 -23.25
C PHE A 42 -6.54 -18.78 -22.08
N LEU A 43 -5.46 -19.55 -21.97
CA LEU A 43 -4.44 -19.38 -20.93
C LEU A 43 -3.73 -18.02 -21.04
N SER A 44 -3.53 -17.49 -22.25
CA SER A 44 -2.93 -16.17 -22.46
C SER A 44 -3.88 -15.02 -22.07
N GLN A 45 -5.18 -15.13 -22.36
CA GLN A 45 -6.21 -14.20 -21.88
C GLN A 45 -6.32 -14.24 -20.36
N TRP A 46 -6.29 -15.43 -19.76
CA TRP A 46 -6.24 -15.57 -18.31
C TRP A 46 -4.98 -14.94 -17.73
N ARG A 47 -3.80 -15.20 -18.31
CA ARG A 47 -2.53 -14.59 -17.87
C ARG A 47 -2.56 -13.06 -17.95
N SER A 48 -3.19 -12.50 -18.98
CA SER A 48 -3.43 -11.06 -19.12
C SER A 48 -4.32 -10.51 -18.00
N ILE A 49 -5.36 -11.24 -17.58
CA ILE A 49 -6.23 -10.86 -16.45
C ILE A 49 -5.46 -10.86 -15.12
N PHE A 50 -4.42 -11.68 -14.97
CA PHE A 50 -3.54 -11.68 -13.79
C PHE A 50 -2.32 -10.75 -13.93
N ASP A 51 -2.21 -10.00 -15.03
CA ASP A 51 -1.09 -9.06 -15.20
C ASP A 51 -1.40 -7.75 -14.48
N ARG A 52 -0.52 -7.37 -13.55
CA ARG A 52 -0.61 -6.11 -12.78
C ARG A 52 -0.60 -4.86 -13.65
N GLU A 53 -0.08 -4.96 -14.89
CA GLU A 53 -0.04 -3.84 -15.84
C GLU A 53 -1.39 -3.58 -16.50
N THR A 54 -2.33 -4.52 -16.39
CA THR A 54 -3.71 -4.34 -16.86
C THR A 54 -4.62 -3.89 -15.72
N TYR A 55 -5.66 -3.12 -16.05
CA TYR A 55 -6.65 -2.68 -15.06
C TYR A 55 -7.28 -3.83 -14.26
N PRO A 56 -7.78 -4.93 -14.89
CA PRO A 56 -8.37 -6.04 -14.14
C PRO A 56 -7.35 -6.77 -13.25
N GLY A 57 -6.11 -6.96 -13.70
CA GLY A 57 -5.08 -7.59 -12.87
C GLY A 57 -4.67 -6.73 -11.69
N SER A 58 -4.47 -5.42 -11.92
CA SER A 58 -4.24 -4.46 -10.83
C SER A 58 -5.39 -4.45 -9.81
N LEU A 59 -6.64 -4.50 -10.28
CA LEU A 59 -7.82 -4.57 -9.42
C LEU A 59 -7.83 -5.85 -8.58
N LEU A 60 -7.49 -6.98 -9.17
CA LEU A 60 -7.42 -8.26 -8.47
C LEU A 60 -6.32 -8.24 -7.39
N PHE A 61 -5.12 -7.75 -7.73
CA PHE A 61 -4.03 -7.60 -6.76
C PHE A 61 -4.39 -6.66 -5.61
N ASN A 62 -4.97 -5.49 -5.92
CA ASN A 62 -5.39 -4.55 -4.88
C ASN A 62 -6.52 -5.13 -4.01
N THR A 63 -7.45 -5.89 -4.59
CA THR A 63 -8.48 -6.61 -3.82
C THR A 63 -7.84 -7.62 -2.86
N GLY A 64 -6.88 -8.41 -3.34
CA GLY A 64 -6.12 -9.33 -2.49
C GLY A 64 -5.34 -8.62 -1.37
N ALA A 65 -4.80 -7.42 -1.63
CA ALA A 65 -4.10 -6.64 -0.62
C ALA A 65 -5.04 -6.11 0.48
N PHE A 66 -6.26 -5.67 0.12
CA PHE A 66 -7.22 -5.12 1.07
C PHE A 66 -8.05 -6.18 1.82
N ILE A 67 -8.25 -7.37 1.24
CA ILE A 67 -9.03 -8.44 1.88
C ILE A 67 -8.31 -9.03 3.10
N LEU A 68 -6.98 -9.12 3.07
CA LEU A 68 -6.19 -9.74 4.15
C LEU A 68 -6.39 -9.01 5.50
N PRO A 69 -6.20 -7.68 5.60
CA PRO A 69 -6.52 -6.93 6.82
C PRO A 69 -7.98 -7.05 7.26
N ALA A 70 -8.92 -7.09 6.32
CA ALA A 70 -10.35 -7.18 6.61
C ALA A 70 -10.73 -8.55 7.24
N LEU A 71 -10.16 -9.63 6.71
CA LEU A 71 -10.32 -10.98 7.24
C LEU A 71 -9.73 -11.08 8.65
N TYR A 72 -8.52 -10.56 8.86
CA TYR A 72 -7.89 -10.54 10.18
C TYR A 72 -8.73 -9.76 11.21
N SER A 73 -9.22 -8.57 10.85
CA SER A 73 -10.08 -7.78 11.75
C SER A 73 -11.34 -8.54 12.17
N THR A 74 -11.92 -9.32 11.26
CA THR A 74 -13.09 -10.16 11.55
C THR A 74 -12.72 -11.33 12.48
N LEU A 75 -11.63 -12.02 12.17
CA LEU A 75 -11.16 -13.17 12.93
C LEU A 75 -10.77 -12.78 14.37
N SER A 76 -10.10 -11.63 14.53
CA SER A 76 -9.73 -11.05 15.82
C SER A 76 -10.95 -10.84 16.72
N LYS A 77 -12.07 -10.33 16.19
CA LYS A 77 -13.31 -10.20 16.96
C LYS A 77 -13.93 -11.54 17.34
N LEU A 78 -13.88 -12.54 16.45
CA LEU A 78 -14.39 -13.88 16.75
C LEU A 78 -13.58 -14.58 17.86
N TRP A 79 -12.26 -14.36 17.92
CA TRP A 79 -11.45 -14.84 19.03
C TRP A 79 -11.84 -14.17 20.34
N VAL A 80 -11.99 -12.84 20.35
CA VAL A 80 -12.44 -12.11 21.55
C VAL A 80 -13.83 -12.56 21.99
N ALA A 81 -14.76 -12.78 21.06
CA ALA A 81 -16.10 -13.29 21.38
C ALA A 81 -16.09 -14.68 22.03
N ASN A 82 -15.14 -15.55 21.67
CA ASN A 82 -14.95 -16.85 22.32
C ASN A 82 -14.31 -16.74 23.72
N ILE A 83 -13.51 -15.69 23.98
CA ILE A 83 -12.94 -15.44 25.30
C ILE A 83 -13.99 -14.83 26.23
N ASP A 84 -14.60 -13.72 25.81
CA ASP A 84 -15.64 -13.01 26.55
C ASP A 84 -16.53 -12.24 25.57
N SER A 85 -17.76 -12.73 25.37
CA SER A 85 -18.72 -12.13 24.44
C SER A 85 -19.17 -10.73 24.85
N THR A 86 -19.05 -10.35 26.12
CA THR A 86 -19.42 -9.01 26.59
C THR A 86 -18.38 -7.96 26.21
N GLN A 87 -17.13 -8.38 25.98
CA GLN A 87 -15.99 -7.50 25.67
C GLN A 87 -15.77 -7.30 24.17
N VAL A 88 -16.65 -7.81 23.31
CA VAL A 88 -16.51 -7.67 21.85
C VAL A 88 -16.52 -6.19 21.45
N ALA A 89 -17.45 -5.41 22.00
CA ALA A 89 -17.54 -3.96 21.75
C ALA A 89 -16.29 -3.18 22.22
N THR A 90 -15.57 -3.70 23.22
CA THR A 90 -14.32 -3.09 23.71
C THR A 90 -13.24 -3.08 22.65
N THR A 91 -13.22 -4.09 21.77
CA THR A 91 -12.21 -4.19 20.71
C THR A 91 -12.29 -3.04 19.72
N ASP A 92 -13.48 -2.45 19.54
CA ASP A 92 -13.71 -1.33 18.63
C ASP A 92 -13.05 -0.03 19.09
N VAL A 93 -12.68 0.09 20.38
CA VAL A 93 -11.87 1.22 20.85
C VAL A 93 -10.55 1.33 20.12
N TYR A 94 -9.95 0.19 19.75
CA TYR A 94 -8.76 0.19 18.91
C TYR A 94 -9.07 0.92 17.59
N THR A 95 -10.15 0.59 16.92
CA THR A 95 -10.53 1.29 15.68
C THR A 95 -10.79 2.78 15.91
N TYR A 96 -11.45 3.16 17.01
CA TYR A 96 -11.76 4.55 17.30
C TYR A 96 -10.53 5.39 17.62
N ILE A 97 -9.57 4.85 18.38
CA ILE A 97 -8.26 5.50 18.57
C ILE A 97 -7.56 5.66 17.21
N GLY A 98 -7.61 4.63 16.35
CA GLY A 98 -7.07 4.68 15.00
C GLY A 98 -7.65 5.84 14.17
N VAL A 99 -8.96 6.08 14.25
CA VAL A 99 -9.64 7.19 13.58
C VAL A 99 -9.18 8.55 14.10
N ILE A 100 -8.94 8.70 15.41
CA ILE A 100 -8.38 9.95 15.95
C ILE A 100 -6.99 10.19 15.36
N VAL A 101 -6.17 9.14 15.28
CA VAL A 101 -4.80 9.19 14.73
C VAL A 101 -4.82 9.39 13.21
N GLU A 102 -5.88 8.98 12.53
CA GLU A 102 -6.07 9.16 11.08
C GLU A 102 -5.96 10.64 10.67
N VAL A 103 -6.44 11.56 11.51
CA VAL A 103 -6.30 13.01 11.30
C VAL A 103 -4.84 13.43 11.13
N LEU A 104 -3.96 12.90 11.98
CA LEU A 104 -2.52 13.13 11.90
C LEU A 104 -1.92 12.44 10.67
N ASN A 105 -2.38 11.24 10.35
CA ASN A 105 -1.88 10.39 9.28
C ASN A 105 -2.26 10.89 7.87
N GLU A 106 -3.38 11.58 7.73
CA GLU A 106 -3.82 12.13 6.47
C GLU A 106 -3.37 13.58 6.26
N GLY A 107 -3.09 14.31 7.34
CA GLY A 107 -2.65 15.70 7.26
C GLY A 107 -1.34 15.87 6.48
N LEU A 108 -0.21 15.64 7.16
CA LEU A 108 1.12 15.85 6.56
C LEU A 108 1.57 14.72 5.63
N PRO A 109 1.34 13.43 5.93
CA PRO A 109 1.83 12.36 5.06
C PRO A 109 1.22 12.34 3.65
N ARG A 110 0.05 12.96 3.40
CA ARG A 110 -0.48 13.10 2.03
C ARG A 110 0.30 14.11 1.19
N ALA A 111 1.01 15.06 1.82
CA ALA A 111 1.79 16.07 1.12
C ALA A 111 3.03 15.49 0.41
N VAL A 112 3.48 14.29 0.77
CA VAL A 112 4.67 13.65 0.19
C VAL A 112 4.55 13.44 -1.32
N TRP A 113 3.33 13.20 -1.82
CA TRP A 113 3.08 12.96 -3.24
C TRP A 113 3.37 14.18 -4.12
N VAL A 114 3.27 15.38 -3.56
CA VAL A 114 3.53 16.63 -4.31
C VAL A 114 4.94 17.15 -4.05
N ILE A 115 5.55 16.79 -2.90
CA ILE A 115 6.82 17.37 -2.46
C ILE A 115 7.98 16.38 -2.62
N ILE A 116 7.82 15.14 -2.17
CA ILE A 116 8.89 14.13 -2.19
C ILE A 116 8.93 13.43 -3.54
N ALA A 117 7.80 13.18 -4.19
CA ALA A 117 7.77 12.53 -5.50
C ALA A 117 8.22 13.43 -6.66
N ASP A 118 8.40 14.75 -6.43
CA ASP A 118 8.90 15.69 -7.45
C ASP A 118 10.43 15.57 -7.62
N GLU A 119 10.86 14.52 -8.31
CA GLU A 119 12.26 14.25 -8.61
C GLU A 119 12.87 15.31 -9.55
N SER A 120 12.09 15.86 -10.47
CA SER A 120 12.54 16.86 -11.45
C SER A 120 12.98 18.17 -10.81
N ASN A 121 12.26 18.66 -9.79
CA ASN A 121 12.55 19.95 -9.16
C ASN A 121 13.34 19.85 -7.85
N ARG A 122 13.58 18.64 -7.32
CA ARG A 122 14.26 18.46 -6.04
C ARG A 122 15.33 17.39 -6.08
N SER A 123 16.51 17.75 -5.60
CA SER A 123 17.59 16.79 -5.39
C SER A 123 17.20 15.70 -4.39
N LEU A 124 17.78 14.51 -4.56
CA LEU A 124 17.65 13.38 -3.64
C LEU A 124 17.89 13.77 -2.18
N ARG A 125 18.88 14.64 -1.91
CA ARG A 125 19.16 15.14 -0.56
C ARG A 125 18.01 15.94 0.03
N SER A 126 17.37 16.81 -0.76
CA SER A 126 16.20 17.57 -0.33
C SER A 126 15.03 16.63 -0.02
N ARG A 127 14.77 15.65 -0.90
CA ARG A 127 13.74 14.62 -0.73
C ARG A 127 13.96 13.82 0.57
N LEU A 128 15.19 13.37 0.84
CA LEU A 128 15.55 12.66 2.07
C LEU A 128 15.42 13.56 3.32
N THR A 129 15.82 14.84 3.23
CA THR A 129 15.67 15.81 4.33
C THR A 129 14.21 15.99 4.73
N ILE A 130 13.32 16.11 3.74
CA ILE A 130 11.87 16.24 3.95
C ILE A 130 11.31 14.94 4.54
N THR A 131 11.77 13.79 4.04
CA THR A 131 11.38 12.46 4.56
C THR A 131 11.74 12.29 6.04
N TYR A 132 13.00 12.54 6.42
CA TYR A 132 13.43 12.45 7.83
C TYR A 132 12.66 13.43 8.72
N THR A 133 12.37 14.63 8.20
CA THR A 133 11.59 15.63 8.94
C THR A 133 10.16 15.16 9.17
N LEU A 134 9.50 14.61 8.15
CA LEU A 134 8.14 14.08 8.26
C LEU A 134 8.08 12.91 9.25
N ILE A 135 8.95 11.91 9.10
CA ILE A 135 8.97 10.73 9.96
C ILE A 135 9.21 11.14 11.42
N SER A 136 10.18 12.02 11.67
CA SER A 136 10.47 12.52 13.01
C SER A 136 9.28 13.28 13.62
N PHE A 137 8.63 14.12 12.81
CA PHE A 137 7.43 14.84 13.25
C PHE A 137 6.29 13.89 13.61
N GLN A 138 6.04 12.86 12.78
CA GLN A 138 4.98 11.89 13.03
C GLN A 138 5.27 10.99 14.23
N ILE A 139 6.52 10.59 14.45
CA ILE A 139 6.91 9.85 15.66
C ILE A 139 6.71 10.72 16.90
N LEU A 140 7.10 12.00 16.86
CA LEU A 140 6.92 12.93 17.98
C LEU A 140 5.43 13.10 18.32
N PHE A 141 4.59 13.43 17.34
CA PHE A 141 3.15 13.63 17.57
C PHE A 141 2.42 12.32 17.88
N GLY A 142 2.80 11.20 17.25
CA GLY A 142 2.27 9.87 17.58
C GLY A 142 2.60 9.45 19.02
N THR A 143 3.82 9.75 19.49
CA THR A 143 4.21 9.53 20.89
C THR A 143 3.42 10.43 21.84
N LEU A 144 3.23 11.71 21.49
CA LEU A 144 2.44 12.64 22.28
C LEU A 144 0.98 12.15 22.42
N LEU A 145 0.36 11.75 21.30
CA LEU A 145 -1.00 11.20 21.30
C LEU A 145 -1.07 9.89 22.10
N MET A 146 -0.08 9.01 21.97
CA MET A 146 0.00 7.79 22.79
C MET A 146 -0.02 8.11 24.28
N ILE A 147 0.79 9.08 24.73
CA ILE A 147 0.83 9.51 26.14
C ILE A 147 -0.51 10.10 26.56
N ILE A 148 -1.12 10.95 25.72
CA ILE A 148 -2.44 11.56 25.99
C ILE A 148 -3.53 10.48 26.12
N PHE A 149 -3.56 9.50 25.22
CA PHE A 149 -4.54 8.42 25.28
C PHE A 149 -4.30 7.48 26.47
N LEU A 150 -3.03 7.26 26.86
CA LEU A 150 -2.71 6.48 28.04
C LEU A 150 -3.16 7.18 29.32
N SER A 151 -2.92 8.49 29.44
CA SER A 151 -3.34 9.29 30.60
C SER A 151 -4.86 9.53 30.63
N SER A 152 -5.49 9.65 29.47
CA SER A 152 -6.92 9.92 29.32
C SER A 152 -7.74 8.66 29.03
N ALA A 153 -7.22 7.48 29.36
CA ALA A 153 -7.87 6.21 29.05
C ALA A 153 -9.28 6.10 29.65
N GLU A 154 -9.50 6.68 30.83
CA GLU A 154 -10.82 6.73 31.47
C GLU A 154 -11.81 7.58 30.67
N HIS A 155 -11.39 8.73 30.16
CA HIS A 155 -12.21 9.58 29.30
C HIS A 155 -12.49 8.92 27.94
N LEU A 156 -11.50 8.26 27.35
CA LEU A 156 -11.70 7.48 26.12
C LEU A 156 -12.69 6.33 26.34
N ALA A 157 -12.56 5.60 27.45
CA ALA A 157 -13.49 4.54 27.80
C ALA A 157 -14.89 5.09 28.10
N ALA A 158 -15.00 6.25 28.75
CA ALA A 158 -16.28 6.91 28.96
C ALA A 158 -16.97 7.31 27.66
N ALA A 159 -16.20 7.77 26.66
CA ALA A 159 -16.73 8.17 25.37
C ALA A 159 -17.07 6.99 24.45
N PHE A 160 -16.27 5.92 24.47
CA PHE A 160 -16.28 4.91 23.42
C PHE A 160 -16.45 3.46 23.90
N VAL A 161 -16.63 3.23 25.20
CA VAL A 161 -16.93 1.91 25.77
C VAL A 161 -18.26 1.93 26.51
N PRO A 162 -19.16 0.94 26.27
CA PRO A 162 -20.40 0.81 27.03
C PRO A 162 -20.17 0.72 28.54
N GLU A 163 -21.05 1.34 29.31
CA GLU A 163 -20.88 1.50 30.76
C GLU A 163 -20.63 0.17 31.50
N ILE A 164 -21.35 -0.88 31.11
CA ILE A 164 -21.32 -2.22 31.73
C ILE A 164 -19.91 -2.82 31.71
N VAL A 165 -19.16 -2.62 30.61
CA VAL A 165 -17.83 -3.22 30.41
C VAL A 165 -16.69 -2.21 30.54
N ARG A 166 -17.00 -0.93 30.79
CA ARG A 166 -16.06 0.19 30.80
C ARG A 166 -14.88 -0.02 31.74
N LYS A 167 -15.15 -0.40 33.00
CA LYS A 167 -14.10 -0.59 34.02
C LYS A 167 -13.17 -1.75 33.66
N ALA A 168 -13.73 -2.87 33.20
CA ALA A 168 -12.97 -4.05 32.77
C ALA A 168 -12.12 -3.76 31.51
N SER A 169 -12.56 -2.81 30.68
CA SER A 169 -11.91 -2.43 29.43
C SER A 169 -10.71 -1.49 29.59
N LEU A 170 -10.51 -0.87 30.75
CA LEU A 170 -9.49 0.19 30.91
C LEU A 170 -8.08 -0.28 30.54
N THR A 171 -7.71 -1.51 30.90
CA THR A 171 -6.43 -2.10 30.52
C THR A 171 -6.30 -2.25 29.01
N TYR A 172 -7.36 -2.73 28.35
CA TYR A 172 -7.41 -2.85 26.89
C TYR A 172 -7.25 -1.50 26.19
N VAL A 173 -7.94 -0.46 26.69
CA VAL A 173 -7.84 0.91 26.16
C VAL A 173 -6.41 1.42 26.28
N ARG A 174 -5.77 1.23 27.44
CA ARG A 174 -4.37 1.65 27.68
C ARG A 174 -3.38 0.95 26.74
N ILE A 175 -3.54 -0.36 26.52
CA ILE A 175 -2.69 -1.11 25.58
C ILE A 175 -2.91 -0.59 24.15
N SER A 176 -4.16 -0.36 23.77
CA SER A 176 -4.54 0.14 22.44
C SER A 176 -4.04 1.55 22.13
N SER A 177 -3.77 2.37 23.16
CA SER A 177 -3.19 3.71 23.00
C SER A 177 -1.84 3.71 22.27
N VAL A 178 -1.06 2.62 22.38
CA VAL A 178 0.24 2.48 21.69
C VAL A 178 0.09 2.53 20.17
N GLN A 179 -1.08 2.17 19.63
CA GLN A 179 -1.30 2.23 18.19
C GLN A 179 -1.10 3.66 17.65
N ALA A 180 -1.29 4.70 18.46
CA ALA A 180 -1.09 6.08 18.01
C ALA A 180 0.33 6.31 17.51
N LEU A 181 1.31 5.73 18.19
CA LEU A 181 2.71 5.79 17.79
C LEU A 181 2.98 4.88 16.58
N SER A 182 2.60 3.61 16.65
CA SER A 182 2.92 2.66 15.57
C SER A 182 2.24 3.02 14.25
N SER A 183 0.99 3.50 14.30
CA SER A 183 0.22 3.96 13.15
C SER A 183 0.82 5.23 12.53
N ALA A 184 1.19 6.23 13.36
CA ALA A 184 1.82 7.45 12.87
C ALA A 184 3.18 7.19 12.22
N MET A 185 4.01 6.37 12.87
CA MET A 185 5.31 5.94 12.35
C MET A 185 5.17 5.14 11.05
N GLY A 186 4.33 4.10 11.06
CA GLY A 186 4.11 3.21 9.93
C GLY A 186 3.56 3.96 8.71
N THR A 187 2.59 4.85 8.91
CA THR A 187 2.03 5.65 7.82
C THR A 187 3.05 6.63 7.24
N ALA A 188 3.84 7.30 8.09
CA ALA A 188 4.87 8.24 7.63
C ALA A 188 5.95 7.53 6.80
N VAL A 189 6.44 6.38 7.28
CA VAL A 189 7.42 5.56 6.57
C VAL A 189 6.83 5.06 5.25
N ALA A 190 5.64 4.45 5.28
CA ALA A 190 5.01 3.88 4.11
C ALA A 190 4.75 4.93 3.01
N ASN A 191 4.21 6.09 3.37
CA ASN A 191 3.93 7.13 2.37
C ASN A 191 5.21 7.77 1.84
N SER A 192 6.21 8.01 2.70
CA SER A 192 7.46 8.62 2.26
C SER A 192 8.27 7.71 1.35
N THR A 193 8.33 6.41 1.66
CA THR A 193 9.09 5.43 0.87
C THR A 193 8.43 5.14 -0.48
N ARG A 194 7.08 5.12 -0.56
CA ARG A 194 6.39 5.11 -1.85
C ARG A 194 6.72 6.34 -2.69
N ALA A 195 6.80 7.52 -2.07
CA ALA A 195 7.18 8.76 -2.77
C ALA A 195 8.68 8.84 -3.13
N LEU A 196 9.50 7.92 -2.60
CA LEU A 196 10.90 7.72 -2.96
C LEU A 196 11.09 6.52 -3.90
N ASP A 197 10.01 6.00 -4.50
CA ASP A 197 10.04 4.88 -5.44
C ASP A 197 10.50 3.55 -4.82
N HIS A 198 10.25 3.39 -3.52
CA HIS A 198 10.58 2.20 -2.72
C HIS A 198 9.32 1.57 -2.08
N PRO A 199 8.44 0.94 -2.89
CA PRO A 199 7.19 0.32 -2.41
C PRO A 199 7.42 -1.00 -1.64
N ASP A 200 8.64 -1.51 -1.62
CA ASP A 200 9.09 -2.68 -0.87
C ASP A 200 9.07 -2.46 0.65
N VAL A 201 9.34 -1.24 1.12
CA VAL A 201 9.25 -0.91 2.56
C VAL A 201 7.81 -1.04 3.09
N PRO A 202 6.79 -0.42 2.47
CA PRO A 202 5.39 -0.63 2.88
C PRO A 202 4.95 -2.09 2.79
N LEU A 203 5.39 -2.82 1.76
CA LEU A 203 5.06 -4.24 1.62
C LEU A 203 5.60 -5.05 2.79
N LEU A 204 6.84 -4.78 3.22
CA LEU A 204 7.43 -5.40 4.40
C LEU A 204 6.62 -5.09 5.66
N ILE A 205 6.26 -3.82 5.88
CA ILE A 205 5.43 -3.40 7.03
C ILE A 205 4.14 -4.23 7.07
N SER A 206 3.36 -4.21 5.98
CA SER A 206 2.07 -4.92 5.95
C SER A 206 2.23 -6.44 6.06
N SER A 207 3.26 -7.04 5.45
CA SER A 207 3.50 -8.49 5.51
C SER A 207 3.90 -8.95 6.91
N VAL A 208 4.83 -8.24 7.56
CA VAL A 208 5.24 -8.52 8.95
C VAL A 208 4.04 -8.34 9.88
N GLN A 209 3.28 -7.26 9.72
CA GLN A 209 2.11 -7.00 10.55
C GLN A 209 1.07 -8.12 10.40
N PHE A 210 0.71 -8.51 9.17
CA PHE A 210 -0.31 -9.52 8.94
C PHE A 210 0.14 -10.92 9.36
N ALA A 211 1.31 -11.37 8.91
CA ALA A 211 1.79 -12.73 9.15
C ALA A 211 2.06 -12.96 10.65
N VAL A 212 2.74 -12.02 11.32
CA VAL A 212 3.08 -12.19 12.74
C VAL A 212 1.82 -12.11 13.61
N ASN A 213 0.88 -11.20 13.32
CA ASN A 213 -0.39 -11.13 14.06
C ASN A 213 -1.16 -12.46 13.98
N ILE A 214 -1.37 -13.00 12.77
CA ILE A 214 -2.11 -14.26 12.62
C ILE A 214 -1.38 -15.42 13.30
N LEU A 215 -0.06 -15.53 13.13
CA LEU A 215 0.70 -16.61 13.75
C LEU A 215 0.64 -16.56 15.27
N LEU A 216 0.83 -15.38 15.86
CA LEU A 216 0.79 -15.22 17.32
C LEU A 216 -0.62 -15.44 17.87
N ASP A 217 -1.66 -14.90 17.23
CA ASP A 217 -3.04 -15.14 17.68
C ASP A 217 -3.44 -16.61 17.53
N LEU A 218 -2.99 -17.32 16.48
CA LEU A 218 -3.22 -18.75 16.35
C LEU A 218 -2.49 -19.56 17.43
N LEU A 219 -1.23 -19.20 17.74
CA LEU A 219 -0.39 -19.90 18.70
C LEU A 219 -0.79 -19.65 20.16
N ILE A 220 -1.34 -18.47 20.47
CA ILE A 220 -1.54 -17.99 21.84
C ILE A 220 -3.04 -17.91 22.20
N ILE A 221 -3.93 -17.65 21.24
CA ILE A 221 -5.34 -17.35 21.53
C ILE A 221 -6.31 -18.39 20.97
N SER A 222 -5.98 -19.05 19.86
CA SER A 222 -6.90 -20.01 19.25
C SER A 222 -7.24 -21.17 20.18
N LYS A 223 -8.34 -21.88 19.88
CA LYS A 223 -8.75 -23.09 20.63
C LYS A 223 -7.67 -24.19 20.68
N PHE A 224 -6.66 -24.12 19.81
CA PHE A 224 -5.55 -25.07 19.71
C PHE A 224 -4.20 -24.45 20.14
N HIS A 225 -4.23 -23.39 20.94
CA HIS A 225 -3.03 -22.67 21.36
C HIS A 225 -2.04 -23.57 22.12
N VAL A 226 -0.75 -23.23 22.05
CA VAL A 226 0.33 -23.99 22.69
C VAL A 226 0.51 -23.50 24.13
N GLY A 227 0.29 -24.38 25.11
CA GLY A 227 0.50 -24.10 26.54
C GLY A 227 -0.79 -24.12 27.37
N SER A 228 -0.65 -24.06 28.69
CA SER A 228 -1.75 -24.21 29.67
C SER A 228 -2.30 -22.90 30.22
N PHE A 229 -1.99 -21.75 29.61
CA PHE A 229 -2.48 -20.45 30.07
C PHE A 229 -3.85 -20.15 29.46
N THR A 230 -4.68 -19.40 30.19
CA THR A 230 -6.00 -18.97 29.71
C THR A 230 -5.88 -17.62 29.00
N PRO A 231 -6.12 -17.54 27.67
CA PRO A 231 -6.03 -16.28 26.94
C PRO A 231 -7.11 -15.30 27.42
N THR A 232 -6.75 -14.02 27.48
CA THR A 232 -7.67 -12.93 27.86
C THR A 232 -7.80 -11.93 26.72
N VAL A 233 -8.82 -11.06 26.78
CA VAL A 233 -8.97 -9.95 25.83
C VAL A 233 -7.75 -9.02 25.85
N ASN A 234 -7.11 -8.84 27.01
CA ASN A 234 -5.87 -8.07 27.12
C ASN A 234 -4.67 -8.77 26.46
N THR A 235 -4.65 -10.10 26.44
CA THR A 235 -3.63 -10.88 25.70
C THR A 235 -3.72 -10.58 24.22
N GLN A 236 -4.94 -10.54 23.66
CA GLN A 236 -5.18 -10.16 22.27
C GLN A 236 -4.71 -8.73 21.97
N ALA A 237 -5.05 -7.77 22.85
CA ALA A 237 -4.60 -6.39 22.72
C ALA A 237 -3.07 -6.28 22.68
N LEU A 238 -2.38 -7.04 23.54
CA LEU A 238 -0.93 -7.03 23.67
C LEU A 238 -0.23 -7.61 22.44
N ILE A 239 -0.73 -8.72 21.90
CA ILE A 239 -0.21 -9.31 20.66
C ILE A 239 -0.32 -8.29 19.52
N ARG A 240 -1.51 -7.73 19.35
CA ARG A 240 -1.77 -6.72 18.31
C ARG A 240 -0.85 -5.51 18.44
N MET A 241 -0.77 -4.93 19.63
CA MET A 241 0.10 -3.79 19.94
C MET A 241 1.58 -4.10 19.64
N THR A 242 2.06 -5.29 20.01
CA THR A 242 3.44 -5.71 19.78
C THR A 242 3.73 -5.86 18.29
N CYS A 243 2.82 -6.49 17.53
CA CYS A 243 2.98 -6.68 16.09
C CYS A 243 2.98 -5.35 15.33
N ASP A 244 2.08 -4.43 15.69
CA ASP A 244 1.99 -3.12 15.03
C ASP A 244 3.26 -2.31 15.26
N LEU A 245 3.77 -2.30 16.50
CA LEU A 245 5.00 -1.58 16.84
C LEU A 245 6.23 -2.23 16.20
N ALA A 246 6.32 -3.56 16.21
CA ALA A 246 7.41 -4.29 15.57
C ALA A 246 7.44 -4.06 14.06
N SER A 247 6.29 -4.17 13.39
CA SER A 247 6.16 -3.92 11.95
C SER A 247 6.58 -2.48 11.57
N ALA A 248 6.05 -1.48 12.28
CA ALA A 248 6.41 -0.09 12.02
C ALA A 248 7.91 0.18 12.28
N GLY A 249 8.48 -0.45 13.31
CA GLY A 249 9.90 -0.40 13.62
C GLY A 249 10.78 -1.04 12.54
N CYS A 250 10.42 -2.24 12.07
CA CYS A 250 11.10 -2.91 10.95
C CYS A 250 11.07 -2.06 9.68
N GLY A 251 9.92 -1.45 9.36
CA GLY A 251 9.79 -0.53 8.24
C GLY A 251 10.73 0.68 8.36
N LEU A 252 10.79 1.30 9.54
CA LEU A 252 11.70 2.42 9.79
C LEU A 252 13.17 2.03 9.64
N LEU A 253 13.57 0.89 10.21
CA LEU A 253 14.94 0.37 10.10
C LEU A 253 15.32 0.10 8.64
N TYR A 254 14.41 -0.49 7.87
CA TYR A 254 14.66 -0.77 6.46
C TYR A 254 14.76 0.52 5.63
N PHE A 255 13.89 1.50 5.89
CA PHE A 255 14.03 2.83 5.29
C PHE A 255 15.38 3.49 5.62
N ILE A 256 15.83 3.43 6.88
CA ILE A 256 17.12 4.00 7.28
C ILE A 256 18.26 3.34 6.51
N TYR A 257 18.26 2.01 6.39
CA TYR A 257 19.22 1.27 5.59
C TYR A 257 19.23 1.75 4.13
N LEU A 258 18.04 1.90 3.53
CA LEU A 258 17.89 2.31 2.14
C LEU A 258 18.34 3.74 1.90
N ALA A 259 17.96 4.67 2.78
CA ALA A 259 18.39 6.05 2.72
C ALA A 259 19.92 6.19 2.85
N LEU A 260 20.57 5.36 3.67
CA LEU A 260 22.04 5.30 3.76
C LEU A 260 22.67 4.75 2.48
N LYS A 261 22.06 3.73 1.87
CA LYS A 261 22.49 3.18 0.57
C LYS A 261 22.40 4.22 -0.55
N MET A 262 21.26 4.92 -0.66
CA MET A 262 21.03 5.98 -1.66
C MET A 262 22.05 7.13 -1.54
N GLN A 263 22.39 7.52 -0.31
CA GLN A 263 23.41 8.56 -0.07
C GLN A 263 24.81 8.13 -0.51
N ARG A 264 25.16 6.85 -0.39
CA ARG A 264 26.46 6.31 -0.80
C ARG A 264 26.58 6.14 -2.32
N SER A 265 25.46 5.89 -3.00
CA SER A 265 25.43 5.64 -4.45
C SER A 265 25.40 6.91 -5.31
N THR A 266 25.28 8.10 -4.73
CA THR A 266 25.27 9.36 -5.50
C THR A 266 26.71 9.73 -5.89
N PRO A 267 27.09 9.73 -7.19
CA PRO A 267 28.43 10.10 -7.62
C PRO A 267 28.70 11.58 -7.33
N SER A 268 29.90 11.89 -6.84
CA SER A 268 30.40 13.26 -6.79
C SER A 268 30.40 13.85 -8.21
N PRO A 269 30.06 15.14 -8.41
CA PRO A 269 30.22 15.76 -9.72
C PRO A 269 31.70 15.65 -10.16
N PRO A 270 31.97 15.37 -11.44
CA PRO A 270 33.34 15.33 -11.93
C PRO A 270 33.98 16.71 -11.72
N ILE A 271 35.18 16.71 -11.13
CA ILE A 271 36.01 17.90 -11.07
C ILE A 271 36.44 18.19 -12.51
N THR A 272 35.76 19.12 -13.18
CA THR A 272 36.25 19.68 -14.43
C THR A 272 37.55 20.44 -14.10
N ARG A 273 38.69 19.77 -14.25
CA ARG A 273 39.97 20.47 -14.32
C ARG A 273 40.00 21.17 -15.68
N GLU A 274 39.48 22.40 -15.73
CA GLU A 274 39.87 23.32 -16.79
C GLU A 274 41.38 23.48 -16.72
N SER A 275 42.06 22.93 -17.72
CA SER A 275 43.47 23.17 -17.98
C SER A 275 43.65 24.67 -18.23
N ALA A 276 44.20 25.35 -17.23
CA ALA A 276 44.55 26.76 -17.29
C ALA A 276 45.54 27.02 -18.43
N SER A 277 45.06 27.63 -19.52
CA SER A 277 45.91 28.37 -20.44
C SER A 277 46.15 29.77 -19.85
N LEU A 278 47.42 30.10 -19.67
CA LEU A 278 47.98 31.36 -19.17
C LEU A 278 47.31 32.62 -19.74
N SER A 279 46.74 33.46 -18.87
CA SER A 279 46.84 34.92 -19.02
C SER A 279 46.71 35.59 -17.65
N MET A 280 47.68 36.45 -17.33
CA MET A 280 47.80 37.17 -16.07
C MET A 280 46.80 38.33 -16.00
N SER A 281 45.99 38.38 -14.93
CA SER A 281 45.51 39.63 -14.33
C SER A 281 45.03 39.38 -12.89
N PRO A 282 45.36 40.23 -11.89
CA PRO A 282 44.95 40.01 -10.51
C PRO A 282 43.55 40.58 -10.28
N SER A 283 42.56 39.73 -10.05
CA SER A 283 41.26 40.10 -9.50
C SER A 283 40.92 39.14 -8.36
N PRO A 284 40.27 39.60 -7.26
CA PRO A 284 40.03 38.74 -6.10
C PRO A 284 39.02 37.65 -6.48
N LEU A 285 39.44 36.39 -6.40
CA LEU A 285 38.58 35.22 -6.52
C LEU A 285 37.51 35.23 -5.42
N PRO A 286 36.23 34.90 -5.73
CA PRO A 286 35.32 34.41 -4.71
C PRO A 286 35.82 33.03 -4.24
N SER A 287 35.99 32.87 -2.94
CA SER A 287 36.37 31.60 -2.30
C SER A 287 35.45 30.43 -2.72
N PRO A 288 35.98 29.27 -3.16
CA PRO A 288 35.17 28.10 -3.56
C PRO A 288 34.48 27.34 -2.42
N SER A 289 34.47 27.83 -1.18
CA SER A 289 34.25 26.99 0.00
C SER A 289 32.79 26.85 0.47
N GLU A 290 31.85 27.69 0.02
CA GLU A 290 30.47 27.62 0.50
C GLU A 290 29.60 26.64 -0.30
N SER A 291 29.77 26.56 -1.62
CA SER A 291 28.99 25.68 -2.49
C SER A 291 29.40 24.21 -2.37
N GLU A 292 30.69 23.92 -2.18
CA GLU A 292 31.20 22.55 -1.98
C GLU A 292 30.86 21.98 -0.58
N SER A 293 30.84 22.82 0.46
CA SER A 293 30.48 22.35 1.81
C SER A 293 28.99 22.04 1.94
N ALA A 294 28.14 22.83 1.27
CA ALA A 294 26.71 22.56 1.15
C ALA A 294 26.46 21.21 0.46
N ALA A 295 27.28 20.86 -0.54
CA ALA A 295 27.24 19.60 -1.28
C ALA A 295 27.74 18.37 -0.50
N ARG A 296 28.35 18.50 0.69
CA ARG A 296 28.75 17.35 1.55
C ARG A 296 27.95 17.18 2.85
N SER A 297 27.01 18.06 3.15
CA SER A 297 26.21 17.99 4.38
C SER A 297 25.21 16.82 4.38
N ARG A 298 25.20 16.02 5.46
CA ARG A 298 24.19 14.96 5.70
C ARG A 298 22.78 15.57 5.72
N PRO A 299 21.74 14.88 5.23
CA PRO A 299 20.36 15.36 5.37
C PRO A 299 20.03 15.56 6.86
N LYS A 300 19.49 16.74 7.21
CA LYS A 300 19.20 17.15 8.59
C LYS A 300 17.72 17.48 8.74
N ILE A 301 17.13 17.09 9.86
CA ILE A 301 15.76 17.48 10.22
C ILE A 301 15.70 19.01 10.30
N THR A 302 14.79 19.62 9.55
CA THR A 302 14.77 21.10 9.38
C THR A 302 13.34 21.64 9.44
N ILE A 303 13.13 22.74 10.18
CA ILE A 303 11.82 23.42 10.30
C ILE A 303 11.33 23.93 8.94
N SER A 304 12.22 24.37 8.06
CA SER A 304 11.88 24.77 6.69
C SER A 304 11.25 23.63 5.87
N ALA A 305 11.76 22.40 6.03
CA ALA A 305 11.18 21.21 5.39
C ALA A 305 9.77 20.92 5.93
N LEU A 306 9.56 21.11 7.24
CA LEU A 306 8.24 20.98 7.85
C LEU A 306 7.27 22.04 7.32
N LYS A 307 7.68 23.32 7.21
CA LYS A 307 6.87 24.39 6.62
C LYS A 307 6.47 24.08 5.17
N THR A 308 7.37 23.44 4.42
CA THR A 308 7.13 22.98 3.05
C THR A 308 6.01 21.93 3.02
N LEU A 309 6.04 20.95 3.94
CA LEU A 309 5.00 19.91 4.07
C LEU A 309 3.65 20.47 4.55
N PHE A 310 3.68 21.42 5.49
CA PHE A 310 2.48 21.98 6.10
C PHE A 310 1.62 22.79 5.13
N LYS A 311 2.22 23.48 4.16
CA LYS A 311 1.51 24.36 3.22
C LYS A 311 0.40 23.64 2.43
N PRO A 312 0.65 22.47 1.80
CA PRO A 312 -0.42 21.65 1.22
C PRO A 312 -1.18 20.82 2.29
N GLY A 313 -0.49 20.30 3.31
CA GLY A 313 -1.08 19.37 4.28
C GLY A 313 -2.15 19.95 5.20
N LYS A 314 -2.22 21.27 5.38
CA LYS A 314 -3.24 21.90 6.24
C LYS A 314 -4.68 21.66 5.77
N TRP A 315 -4.89 21.54 4.46
CA TRP A 315 -6.23 21.36 3.90
C TRP A 315 -6.72 19.92 4.06
N THR A 316 -5.85 18.95 3.82
CA THR A 316 -6.13 17.52 4.07
C THR A 316 -6.28 17.25 5.56
N PHE A 317 -5.49 17.91 6.41
CA PHE A 317 -5.65 17.83 7.85
C PHE A 317 -7.02 18.33 8.30
N LEU A 318 -7.46 19.49 7.82
CA LEU A 318 -8.76 20.06 8.20
C LEU A 318 -9.93 19.20 7.71
N GLU A 319 -9.87 18.72 6.47
CA GLU A 319 -10.87 17.80 5.91
C GLU A 319 -10.97 16.51 6.73
N SER A 320 -9.83 15.87 7.01
CA SER A 320 -9.76 14.66 7.83
C SER A 320 -10.27 14.90 9.25
N ALA A 321 -9.90 16.03 9.87
CA ALA A 321 -10.35 16.40 11.21
C ALA A 321 -11.87 16.55 11.27
N LEU A 322 -12.48 17.24 10.30
CA LEU A 322 -13.93 17.41 10.25
C LEU A 322 -14.64 16.08 10.03
N ARG A 323 -14.18 15.28 9.07
CA ARG A 323 -14.76 13.96 8.76
C ARG A 323 -14.71 13.03 9.97
N ASN A 324 -13.55 12.93 10.61
CA ASN A 324 -13.34 12.04 11.74
C ASN A 324 -14.04 12.55 13.01
N ALA A 325 -14.15 13.87 13.23
CA ALA A 325 -14.91 14.42 14.34
C ALA A 325 -16.42 14.09 14.24
N ILE A 326 -17.01 14.25 13.04
CA ILE A 326 -18.42 13.89 12.80
C ILE A 326 -18.63 12.39 13.02
N TYR A 327 -17.71 11.55 12.53
CA TYR A 327 -17.79 10.10 12.68
C TYR A 327 -17.67 9.67 14.16
N LEU A 328 -16.74 10.23 14.92
CA LEU A 328 -16.58 9.93 16.35
C LEU A 328 -17.76 10.43 17.18
N TRP A 329 -18.37 11.57 16.81
CA TRP A 329 -19.59 12.05 17.44
C TRP A 329 -20.76 11.08 17.24
N LEU A 330 -20.92 10.54 16.03
CA LEU A 330 -21.92 9.50 15.76
C LEU A 330 -21.66 8.23 16.60
N ILE A 331 -20.41 7.75 16.64
CA ILE A 331 -20.04 6.57 17.43
C ILE A 331 -20.35 6.78 18.91
N HIS A 332 -20.01 7.95 19.46
CA HIS A 332 -20.29 8.26 20.86
C HIS A 332 -21.79 8.13 21.18
N GLY A 333 -22.65 8.64 20.28
CA GLY A 333 -24.10 8.47 20.40
C GLY A 333 -24.56 7.01 20.30
N ILE A 334 -23.90 6.18 19.50
CA ILE A 334 -24.23 4.75 19.40
C ILE A 334 -23.82 3.98 20.66
N VAL A 335 -22.62 4.24 21.17
CA VAL A 335 -22.11 3.58 22.38
C VAL A 335 -22.94 3.96 23.60
N SER A 336 -23.43 5.20 23.68
CA SER A 336 -24.26 5.64 24.80
C SER A 336 -25.64 4.98 24.86
N MET A 337 -26.12 4.39 23.75
CA MET A 337 -27.37 3.61 23.72
C MET A 337 -27.24 2.24 24.40
N GLY A 338 -26.02 1.78 24.70
CA GLY A 338 -25.76 0.55 25.45
C GLY A 338 -24.96 -0.51 24.69
N LEU A 339 -24.73 -1.64 25.37
CA LEU A 339 -23.84 -2.70 24.91
C LEU A 339 -24.31 -3.36 23.60
N ASP A 340 -25.62 -3.60 23.47
CA ASP A 340 -26.17 -4.27 22.28
C ASP A 340 -25.99 -3.41 21.02
N TYR A 341 -26.27 -2.10 21.11
CA TYR A 341 -26.05 -1.16 20.00
C TYR A 341 -24.58 -1.01 19.65
N ALA A 342 -23.71 -0.91 20.65
CA ALA A 342 -22.26 -0.83 20.42
C ALA A 342 -21.72 -2.09 19.72
N THR A 343 -22.17 -3.28 20.16
CA THR A 343 -21.77 -4.55 19.56
C THR A 343 -22.32 -4.69 18.14
N ALA A 344 -23.61 -4.35 17.93
CA ALA A 344 -24.23 -4.36 16.61
C ALA A 344 -23.53 -3.41 15.63
N TRP A 345 -23.14 -2.22 16.08
CA TRP A 345 -22.35 -1.28 15.30
C TRP A 345 -20.96 -1.84 14.95
N GLY A 346 -20.29 -2.47 15.91
CA GLY A 346 -19.00 -3.14 15.68
C GLY A 346 -19.09 -4.23 14.60
N VAL A 347 -20.16 -5.03 14.63
CA VAL A 347 -20.45 -6.06 13.63
C VAL A 347 -20.76 -5.43 12.27
N PHE A 348 -21.67 -4.45 12.24
CA PHE A 348 -22.01 -3.71 11.03
C PHE A 348 -20.78 -3.08 10.38
N ASN A 349 -19.93 -2.42 11.16
CA ASN A 349 -18.74 -1.75 10.64
C ASN A 349 -17.74 -2.76 10.07
N ASN A 350 -17.56 -3.93 10.69
CA ASN A 350 -16.73 -5.00 10.13
C ASN A 350 -17.27 -5.51 8.79
N ILE A 351 -18.58 -5.77 8.70
CA ILE A 351 -19.24 -6.21 7.46
C ILE A 351 -19.10 -5.14 6.38
N ARG A 352 -19.41 -3.88 6.70
CA ARG A 352 -19.27 -2.73 5.80
C ARG A 352 -17.84 -2.62 5.29
N TRP A 353 -16.86 -2.74 6.17
CA TRP A 353 -15.45 -2.60 5.78
C TRP A 353 -15.02 -3.75 4.86
N GLY A 354 -15.33 -5.00 5.23
CA GLY A 354 -14.94 -6.18 4.45
C GLY A 354 -15.68 -6.32 3.11
N ILE A 355 -17.00 -6.13 3.09
CA ILE A 355 -17.82 -6.37 1.89
C ILE A 355 -17.85 -5.14 0.97
N VAL A 356 -17.97 -3.94 1.53
CA VAL A 356 -18.18 -2.72 0.74
C VAL A 356 -16.88 -1.94 0.55
N MET A 357 -16.13 -1.69 1.64
CA MET A 357 -14.95 -0.83 1.53
C MET A 357 -13.77 -1.51 0.84
N VAL A 358 -13.58 -2.82 0.98
CA VAL A 358 -12.48 -3.54 0.29
C VAL A 358 -12.58 -3.39 -1.24
N PRO A 359 -13.72 -3.68 -1.90
CA PRO A 359 -13.86 -3.44 -3.34
C PRO A 359 -13.73 -1.96 -3.72
N VAL A 360 -14.32 -1.05 -2.94
CA VAL A 360 -14.25 0.39 -3.21
C VAL A 360 -12.81 0.89 -3.14
N ASN A 361 -12.06 0.49 -2.12
CA ASN A 361 -10.65 0.85 -1.96
C ASN A 361 -9.79 0.23 -3.05
N ALA A 362 -10.07 -1.01 -3.46
CA ALA A 362 -9.37 -1.66 -4.56
C ALA A 362 -9.62 -0.96 -5.90
N LEU A 363 -10.88 -0.58 -6.18
CA LEU A 363 -11.26 0.21 -7.35
C LEU A 363 -10.60 1.58 -7.32
N GLN A 364 -10.64 2.28 -6.19
CA GLN A 364 -10.02 3.59 -6.02
C GLN A 364 -8.51 3.52 -6.25
N ALA A 365 -7.83 2.55 -5.64
CA ALA A 365 -6.39 2.37 -5.78
C ALA A 365 -6.01 2.09 -7.23
N SER A 366 -6.69 1.13 -7.86
CA SER A 366 -6.44 0.74 -9.25
C SER A 366 -6.74 1.91 -10.21
N ALA A 367 -7.92 2.51 -10.11
CA ALA A 367 -8.29 3.66 -10.95
C ALA A 367 -7.29 4.82 -10.80
N SER A 368 -6.86 5.11 -9.57
CA SER A 368 -5.87 6.17 -9.32
C SER A 368 -4.53 5.87 -9.98
N THR A 369 -4.07 4.60 -9.98
CA THR A 369 -2.86 4.19 -10.68
C THR A 369 -2.97 4.38 -12.20
N PHE A 370 -4.04 3.89 -12.83
CA PHE A 370 -4.21 4.00 -14.29
C PHE A 370 -4.45 5.43 -14.75
N VAL A 371 -5.28 6.19 -14.04
CA VAL A 371 -5.48 7.63 -14.30
C VAL A 371 -4.16 8.38 -14.11
N GLY A 372 -3.37 8.04 -13.09
CA GLY A 372 -2.04 8.61 -12.86
C GLY A 372 -1.06 8.32 -14.00
N HIS A 373 -1.00 7.08 -14.49
CA HIS A 373 -0.16 6.71 -15.63
C HIS A 373 -0.60 7.40 -16.93
N ALA A 374 -1.90 7.45 -17.21
CA ALA A 374 -2.45 8.15 -18.37
C ALA A 374 -2.15 9.65 -18.32
N TRP A 375 -2.36 10.27 -17.15
CA TRP A 375 -2.02 11.67 -16.91
C TRP A 375 -0.52 11.94 -17.09
N GLY A 376 0.36 11.08 -16.56
CA GLY A 376 1.79 11.19 -16.71
C GLY A 376 2.24 11.11 -18.17
N ALA A 377 1.69 10.15 -18.92
CA ALA A 377 1.95 10.00 -20.35
C ALA A 377 1.50 11.25 -21.14
N TRP A 378 0.33 11.80 -20.82
CA TRP A 378 -0.17 13.04 -21.44
C TRP A 378 0.72 14.24 -21.08
N ARG A 379 1.11 14.42 -19.81
CA ARG A 379 1.99 15.51 -19.37
C ARG A 379 3.37 15.46 -20.03
N LYS A 380 3.91 14.26 -20.26
CA LYS A 380 5.17 14.07 -21.01
C LYS A 380 5.04 14.55 -22.47
N GLY A 381 3.88 14.36 -23.09
CA GLY A 381 3.59 14.84 -24.45
C GLY A 381 3.40 16.35 -24.55
N VAL A 382 2.72 16.98 -23.58
CA VAL A 382 2.39 18.41 -23.61
C VAL A 382 3.53 19.30 -23.08
N GLY A 383 4.50 18.72 -22.36
CA GLY A 383 5.64 19.44 -21.80
C GLY A 383 5.48 19.72 -20.30
N VAL A 384 6.44 19.23 -19.51
CA VAL A 384 6.42 19.27 -18.04
C VAL A 384 6.52 20.71 -17.51
N GLU A 385 7.12 21.62 -18.28
CA GLU A 385 7.31 23.04 -17.93
C GLU A 385 6.03 23.89 -18.03
N ILE A 386 5.02 23.42 -18.76
CA ILE A 386 3.77 24.17 -18.90
C ILE A 386 2.98 24.04 -17.59
N ARG A 387 2.82 25.16 -16.86
CA ARG A 387 2.13 25.20 -15.55
C ARG A 387 0.63 24.95 -15.60
N LYS A 388 -0.03 25.27 -16.73
CA LYS A 388 -1.47 25.11 -16.92
C LYS A 388 -1.77 24.55 -18.32
N PRO A 389 -1.39 23.28 -18.59
CA PRO A 389 -1.75 22.64 -19.84
C PRO A 389 -3.27 22.51 -19.91
N ARG A 390 -3.86 22.75 -21.08
CA ARG A 390 -5.29 22.52 -21.34
C ARG A 390 -5.41 21.22 -22.12
N ALA A 391 -6.18 20.27 -21.60
CA ALA A 391 -6.52 19.04 -22.32
C ALA A 391 -7.62 19.34 -23.34
N GLU A 392 -7.43 18.87 -24.57
CA GLU A 392 -8.46 18.95 -25.62
C GLU A 392 -9.29 17.66 -25.66
N ARG A 393 -10.48 17.70 -26.28
CA ARG A 393 -11.35 16.50 -26.38
C ARG A 393 -10.65 15.32 -27.07
N GLY A 394 -9.72 15.59 -28.00
CA GLY A 394 -8.93 14.56 -28.67
C GLY A 394 -7.96 13.82 -27.74
N ASP A 395 -7.47 14.46 -26.68
CA ASP A 395 -6.54 13.84 -25.73
C ASP A 395 -7.22 12.78 -24.84
N VAL A 396 -8.52 12.93 -24.62
CA VAL A 396 -9.32 12.02 -23.78
C VAL A 396 -9.82 10.81 -24.59
N LEU A 397 -10.09 10.99 -25.88
CA LEU A 397 -10.71 9.97 -26.74
C LEU A 397 -9.70 9.16 -27.56
N SER A 398 -8.42 9.56 -27.65
CA SER A 398 -7.43 8.95 -28.56
C SER A 398 -6.69 7.72 -28.00
N ARG A 399 -7.11 7.16 -26.87
CA ARG A 399 -6.56 5.90 -26.33
C ARG A 399 -7.70 4.97 -25.91
N SER A 400 -8.31 4.32 -26.90
CA SER A 400 -9.01 3.04 -26.72
C SER A 400 -8.11 1.92 -27.19
#